data_AF-A0A842QTP0-F1
#
_entry.id   AF-A0A842QTP0-F1
#
_cell.length_a   1.000
_cell.length_b   1.000
_cell.length_c   1.000
_cell.angle_alpha   90.00
_cell.angle_beta   90.00
_cell.angle_gamma   90.00
#
_symmetry.space_group_name_H-M   'P 1'
#
loop_
_entity.id
_entity.type
_entity.pdbx_description
1 polymer ?
#
loop_
_entity_poly.entity_id
_entity_poly.type
_entity_poly.pdbx_seq_one_letter_code
_entity_poly.pdbx_strand_id
1 'polypeptide(L)' 'NNLIDADFGPIHNPGYLNARLHSVQGVMETGLFIGYSKIAYIGTKTGVKTMSRF' A
#
# COMPACT_ATOMS: atom_id res chain seq x y z
N ASN A 1 -6.40 9.04 17.66
CA ASN A 1 -6.13 7.76 16.98
C ASN A 1 -4.62 7.52 17.03
N ASN A 2 -4.18 6.27 17.21
CA ASN A 2 -2.75 5.93 17.21
C ASN A 2 -2.37 5.38 15.84
N LEU A 3 -1.09 5.52 15.47
CA LEU A 3 -0.52 4.89 14.30
C LEU A 3 0.44 3.78 14.76
N ILE A 4 0.35 2.61 14.14
CA ILE A 4 1.19 1.46 14.45
C ILE A 4 1.94 1.09 13.18
N ASP A 5 3.26 1.10 13.23
CA ASP A 5 4.11 0.50 12.21
C ASP A 5 4.15 -1.01 12.44
N ALA A 6 3.63 -1.78 11.47
CA ALA A 6 3.54 -3.22 11.54
C ALA A 6 4.39 -3.86 10.44
N ASP A 7 5.34 -4.70 10.83
CA ASP A 7 6.13 -5.51 9.91
C ASP A 7 5.47 -6.87 9.67
N PHE A 8 5.01 -7.09 8.44
CA PHE A 8 4.41 -8.36 8.00
C PHE A 8 5.40 -9.21 7.17
N GLY A 9 6.65 -8.76 6.99
CA GLY A 9 7.57 -9.29 5.99
C GLY A 9 7.04 -9.12 4.56
N PRO A 10 7.43 -10.00 3.61
CA PRO A 10 6.91 -9.96 2.24
C PRO A 10 5.40 -10.22 2.17
N ILE A 11 4.65 -9.23 1.66
CA ILE A 11 3.19 -9.32 1.51
C ILE A 11 2.85 -9.88 0.12
N HIS A 12 2.48 -11.17 0.07
CA HIS A 12 2.14 -11.86 -1.18
C HIS A 12 0.72 -11.56 -1.68
N ASN A 13 -0.21 -11.29 -0.77
CA ASN A 13 -1.59 -10.96 -1.09
C ASN A 13 -2.06 -9.74 -0.29
N PRO A 14 -1.81 -8.52 -0.80
CA PRO A 14 -2.13 -7.29 -0.07
C PRO A 14 -3.65 -7.11 0.09
N GLY A 15 -4.46 -7.55 -0.87
CA GLY A 15 -5.93 -7.47 -0.79
C GLY A 15 -6.50 -8.26 0.38
N TYR A 16 -6.03 -9.50 0.55
CA TYR A 16 -6.42 -10.33 1.70
C TYR A 16 -5.97 -9.73 3.03
N LEU A 17 -4.72 -9.25 3.11
CA LEU A 17 -4.20 -8.64 4.33
C LEU A 17 -5.02 -7.39 4.72
N ASN A 18 -5.31 -6.52 3.76
CA ASN A 18 -6.12 -5.32 4.02
C ASN A 18 -7.52 -5.69 4.55
N ALA A 19 -8.21 -6.62 3.89
CA ALA A 19 -9.53 -7.08 4.33
C ALA A 19 -9.51 -7.66 5.75
N ARG A 20 -8.45 -8.40 6.10
CA ARG A 20 -8.26 -8.94 7.46
C ARG A 20 -8.03 -7.84 8.49
N LEU A 21 -7.20 -6.84 8.18
CA LEU A 21 -6.94 -5.71 9.10
C LEU A 21 -8.20 -4.90 9.37
N HIS A 22 -9.00 -4.59 8.35
CA HIS A 22 -10.29 -3.89 8.54
C HIS A 22 -11.35 -4.71 9.29
N SER A 23 -11.17 -6.04 9.43
CA SER A 23 -12.05 -6.86 10.27
C SER A 23 -11.74 -6.78 11.76
N VAL A 24 -10.59 -6.18 12.15
CA VAL A 24 -10.19 -6.04 13.55
C VAL A 24 -10.86 -4.81 14.15
N GLN A 25 -11.60 -5.00 15.24
CA GLN A 25 -12.23 -3.90 15.97
C GLN A 25 -11.17 -2.88 16.44
N GLY A 26 -11.41 -1.60 16.14
CA GLY A 26 -10.49 -0.51 16.47
C GLY A 26 -9.46 -0.19 15.38
N VAL A 27 -9.31 -1.04 14.36
CA VAL A 27 -8.57 -0.67 13.14
C VAL A 27 -9.47 0.19 12.27
N MET A 28 -9.13 1.47 12.18
CA MET A 28 -9.88 2.43 11.36
C MET A 28 -9.45 2.34 9.90
N GLU A 29 -8.16 2.39 9.63
CA GLU A 29 -7.56 2.41 8.28
C GLU A 29 -6.20 1.70 8.27
N THR A 30 -5.73 1.37 7.07
CA THR A 30 -4.38 0.82 6.86
C THR A 30 -3.60 1.64 5.83
N GLY A 31 -2.27 1.46 5.81
CA GLY A 31 -1.40 2.05 4.80
C GLY A 31 -1.39 1.33 3.44
N LEU A 32 -2.29 0.35 3.21
CA LEU A 32 -2.29 -0.46 1.98
C LEU A 32 -3.11 0.21 0.86
N PHE A 33 -2.44 0.97 -0.01
CA PHE A 33 -3.06 1.65 -1.17
C PHE A 33 -3.25 0.74 -2.39
N ILE A 34 -4.08 -0.29 -2.26
CA ILE A 34 -4.30 -1.32 -3.28
C ILE A 34 -5.22 -0.82 -4.39
N GLY A 35 -4.74 -0.82 -5.64
CA GLY A 35 -5.56 -0.47 -6.82
C GLY A 35 -5.79 1.03 -7.04
N TYR A 36 -5.35 1.89 -6.13
CA TYR A 36 -5.53 3.34 -6.23
C TYR A 36 -4.56 4.01 -7.21
N SER A 37 -3.30 3.58 -7.28
CA SER A 37 -2.30 4.22 -8.12
C SER A 37 -2.54 3.93 -9.60
N LYS A 38 -2.71 5.00 -10.39
CA LYS A 38 -2.84 4.96 -11.86
C LYS A 38 -1.57 5.36 -12.59
N ILE A 39 -0.78 6.26 -12.01
CA ILE A 39 0.49 6.73 -12.56
C ILE A 39 1.51 6.86 -11.42
N ALA A 40 2.71 6.37 -11.63
CA ALA A 40 3.87 6.56 -10.75
C ALA A 40 5.00 7.23 -11.52
N TYR A 41 5.49 8.36 -11.01
CA TYR A 41 6.71 9.02 -11.49
C TYR A 41 7.88 8.62 -10.59
N ILE A 42 8.85 7.91 -11.15
CA ILE A 42 9.97 7.32 -10.42
C ILE A 42 11.24 8.12 -10.75
N GLY A 43 11.79 8.78 -9.73
CA GLY A 43 13.12 9.39 -9.83
C GLY A 43 14.21 8.31 -9.92
N THR A 44 15.02 8.38 -10.97
CA THR A 44 16.16 7.49 -11.21
C THR A 44 17.46 8.29 -11.23
N LYS A 45 18.61 7.62 -11.25
CA LYS A 45 19.92 8.30 -11.31
C LYS A 45 20.09 9.24 -12.52
N THR A 46 19.36 8.97 -13.61
CA THR A 46 19.53 9.67 -14.89
C THR A 46 18.29 10.46 -15.33
N GLY A 47 17.22 10.50 -14.53
CA GLY A 47 15.99 11.21 -14.89
C GLY A 47 14.72 10.60 -14.28
N VAL A 48 13.56 10.93 -14.84
CA VAL A 48 12.24 10.47 -14.37
C VAL A 48 11.70 9.38 -15.28
N LYS A 49 11.28 8.25 -14.69
CA LYS A 49 10.55 7.18 -15.38
C LYS A 49 9.08 7.21 -14.99
N THR A 50 8.19 7.30 -15.97
CA THR A 50 6.74 7.20 -15.75
C THR A 50 6.27 5.76 -15.93
N MET A 51 5.48 5.25 -14.98
CA MET A 51 4.77 3.98 -15.07
C MET A 51 3.27 4.24 -14.93
N SER A 52 2.44 3.62 -15.77
CA SER A 52 0.98 3.77 -15.70
C SER A 52 0.28 2.41 -15.65
N ARG A 53 -0.91 2.39 -15.04
CA ARG A 53 -1.84 1.27 -15.04
C ARG A 53 -3.18 1.77 -15.55
N PHE A 54 -3.65 1.18 -16.64
CA PHE A 54 -4.98 1.43 -17.20
C PHE A 54 -6.02 0.63 -16.39
#